data_AF-A0A837IR44-F1
#
_entry.id   AF-A0A837IR44-F1
#
_cell.length_a   1.000
_cell.length_b   1.000
_cell.length_c   1.000
_cell.angle_alpha   90.00
_cell.angle_beta   90.00
_cell.angle_gamma   90.00
#
_symmetry.space_group_name_H-M   'P 1'
#
loop_
_entity.id
_entity.type
_entity.pdbx_description
1 polymer ?
#
loop_
_entity_poly.entity_id
_entity_poly.type
_entity_poly.pdbx_seq_one_letter_code
_entity_poly.pdbx_strand_id
1 'polypeptide(L)'
;MPYEIKGLNEECGVFGVFGSQEAAHMTYFGLHSLQHRGQEGAGIVSSDGISLRQYRNRGLLSEVFANPQDLNRLEGTSAIGHVRYGTSGNNSIANVQPFLFHFHDGDVALAHNGNLTNAKSLKQKLEDEGAVFQSNSDTEILIHLIRQKQDLDFIDALKSSLNEIHGGFAFVILRKDQLIAALDPNGFRPLCIGRLSDGGYVVASETCALDMVGAEFVRDVLPGELIIIDENGIRIEHFTTDTELAICSMEYIYFARPDSIIHGVTVHNARKRMGKLLAKEQPVDCDMVIGVPNSSLSAASGFAEEAGLPYEMGLIKNQYVARTFIQPTQELRERGVKMKLSAVRGVVEGKRVAIIDDSIVRGTTSMQIVRMLKEAGAKEVHMRIASPPLKFPCFYGIDISTRSELMAANYSIDEMCKMIGADSLGFLSVESLIEAIDLPDAGNAPNGGLTVAYFDGKYPTPLYDYEEGYLASLNKQHQREEKQQ
;
A
#
# COMPACT_ATOMS: atom_id res chain seq x y z
N MET A 1 -17.98 -17.05 -5.56
CA MET A 1 -17.27 -15.88 -4.99
C MET A 1 -17.53 -14.67 -5.87
N PRO A 2 -17.78 -13.47 -5.33
CA PRO A 2 -17.98 -12.28 -6.15
C PRO A 2 -16.70 -12.00 -6.94
N TYR A 3 -16.82 -11.90 -8.26
CA TYR A 3 -15.79 -11.37 -9.14
C TYR A 3 -15.79 -9.84 -8.97
N GLU A 4 -15.37 -9.35 -7.80
CA GLU A 4 -14.79 -8.01 -7.75
C GLU A 4 -13.52 -8.04 -8.61
N ILE A 5 -13.28 -6.97 -9.38
CA ILE A 5 -11.93 -6.69 -9.85
C ILE A 5 -11.11 -6.37 -8.60
N LYS A 6 -10.57 -7.42 -7.98
CA LYS A 6 -9.58 -7.32 -6.92
C LYS A 6 -8.25 -7.01 -7.60
N GLY A 7 -7.93 -5.72 -7.65
CA GLY A 7 -6.57 -5.28 -7.90
C GLY A 7 -5.68 -5.57 -6.70
N LEU A 8 -4.41 -5.21 -6.82
CA LEU A 8 -3.51 -5.08 -5.68
C LEU A 8 -4.06 -4.03 -4.72
N ASN A 9 -4.02 -4.29 -3.42
CA ASN A 9 -4.38 -3.29 -2.41
C ASN A 9 -3.33 -3.34 -1.29
N GLU A 10 -2.93 -2.16 -0.86
CA GLU A 10 -2.10 -1.98 0.31
C GLU A 10 -2.99 -1.92 1.55
N GLU A 11 -2.46 -2.37 2.69
CA GLU A 11 -3.18 -2.46 3.95
C GLU A 11 -3.78 -1.11 4.38
N CYS A 12 -3.00 -0.05 4.56
CA CYS A 12 -3.50 1.12 5.29
C CYS A 12 -2.75 2.42 4.95
N GLY A 13 -3.29 3.56 5.40
CA GLY A 13 -2.59 4.85 5.43
C GLY A 13 -2.70 5.48 6.82
N VAL A 14 -1.59 6.02 7.33
CA VAL A 14 -1.50 6.67 8.64
C VAL A 14 -1.18 8.15 8.51
N PHE A 15 -1.73 8.94 9.43
CA PHE A 15 -1.46 10.37 9.57
C PHE A 15 -1.40 10.73 11.05
N GLY A 16 -0.49 11.62 11.43
CA GLY A 16 -0.38 12.18 12.77
C GLY A 16 -0.01 13.65 12.70
N VAL A 17 -0.52 14.45 13.63
CA VAL A 17 -0.17 15.86 13.80
C VAL A 17 0.01 16.18 15.27
N PHE A 18 0.99 17.01 15.57
CA PHE A 18 1.24 17.56 16.90
C PHE A 18 1.43 19.08 16.84
N GLY A 19 0.74 19.81 17.71
CA GLY A 19 0.88 21.27 17.82
C GLY A 19 0.06 22.08 16.80
N SER A 20 -1.11 21.59 16.38
CA SER A 20 -2.03 22.28 15.46
C SER A 20 -3.37 22.57 16.14
N GLN A 21 -3.87 23.81 16.10
CA GLN A 21 -5.12 24.19 16.80
C GLN A 21 -6.36 23.38 16.39
N GLU A 22 -6.39 22.90 15.14
CA GLU A 22 -7.49 22.08 14.61
C GLU A 22 -6.99 20.69 14.18
N ALA A 23 -6.26 20.02 15.07
CA ALA A 23 -5.57 18.76 14.77
C ALA A 23 -6.46 17.67 14.14
N ALA A 24 -7.70 17.53 14.61
CA ALA A 24 -8.64 16.56 14.05
C ALA A 24 -9.08 16.91 12.62
N HIS A 25 -9.36 18.19 12.32
CA HIS A 25 -9.68 18.64 10.97
C HIS A 25 -8.50 18.46 10.02
N MET A 26 -7.29 18.80 10.49
CA MET A 26 -6.08 18.58 9.71
C MET A 26 -5.86 17.10 9.41
N THR A 27 -6.08 16.23 10.40
CA THR A 27 -6.00 14.78 10.21
C THR A 27 -7.07 14.29 9.23
N TYR A 28 -8.28 14.83 9.27
CA TYR A 28 -9.32 14.52 8.28
C TYR A 28 -8.85 14.85 6.85
N PHE A 29 -8.31 16.05 6.61
CA PHE A 29 -7.80 16.40 5.27
C PHE A 29 -6.60 15.55 4.85
N GLY A 30 -5.66 15.31 5.76
CA GLY A 30 -4.50 14.44 5.51
C GLY A 30 -4.92 13.00 5.16
N LEU A 31 -5.89 12.43 5.88
CA LEU A 31 -6.44 11.12 5.55
C LEU A 31 -7.22 11.10 4.24
N HIS A 32 -7.91 12.20 3.88
CA HIS A 32 -8.61 12.29 2.61
C HIS A 32 -7.65 12.17 1.43
N SER A 33 -6.45 12.77 1.52
CA SER A 33 -5.38 12.59 0.55
C SER A 33 -4.79 11.18 0.49
N LEU A 34 -4.96 10.38 1.55
CA LEU A 34 -4.48 9.00 1.66
C LEU A 34 -5.59 7.96 1.42
N GLN A 35 -6.81 8.38 1.06
CA GLN A 35 -7.98 7.50 0.90
C GLN A 35 -7.76 6.37 -0.12
N HIS A 36 -6.81 6.52 -1.05
CA HIS A 36 -6.43 5.46 -2.00
C HIS A 36 -5.75 4.26 -1.31
N ARG A 37 -5.14 4.45 -0.13
CA ARG A 37 -4.52 3.37 0.66
C ARG A 37 -5.52 2.52 1.46
N GLY A 38 -6.77 2.94 1.61
CA GLY A 38 -7.74 2.19 2.39
C GLY A 38 -9.14 2.77 2.28
N GLN A 39 -10.14 1.92 2.03
CA GLN A 39 -11.52 2.35 1.77
C GLN A 39 -12.57 1.60 2.62
N GLU A 40 -12.12 0.74 3.53
CA GLU A 40 -13.02 -0.12 4.32
C GLU A 40 -13.39 0.44 5.69
N GLY A 41 -12.57 1.34 6.22
CA GLY A 41 -12.85 2.04 7.46
C GLY A 41 -11.89 3.20 7.67
N ALA A 42 -12.29 4.13 8.51
CA ALA A 42 -11.48 5.26 8.89
C ALA A 42 -11.72 5.63 10.35
N GLY A 43 -10.73 6.27 10.96
CA GLY A 43 -10.83 6.74 12.34
C GLY A 43 -9.83 7.83 12.65
N ILE A 44 -10.16 8.62 13.66
CA ILE A 44 -9.32 9.69 14.21
C ILE A 44 -9.37 9.60 15.73
N VAL A 45 -8.21 9.76 16.37
CA VAL A 45 -8.07 10.01 17.80
C VAL A 45 -7.39 11.35 18.00
N SER A 46 -7.96 12.24 18.80
CA SER A 46 -7.37 13.54 19.15
C SER A 46 -6.96 13.59 20.62
N SER A 47 -6.06 14.52 20.95
CA SER A 47 -5.68 14.86 22.31
C SER A 47 -5.71 16.36 22.59
N ASP A 48 -6.32 16.72 23.71
CA ASP A 48 -6.37 18.06 24.29
C ASP A 48 -5.27 18.28 25.37
N GLY A 49 -4.28 17.40 25.47
CA GLY A 49 -3.26 17.44 26.52
C GLY A 49 -3.67 16.74 27.82
N ILE A 50 -4.95 16.45 28.00
CA ILE A 50 -5.51 15.89 29.25
C ILE A 50 -6.12 14.50 29.01
N SER A 51 -6.77 14.30 27.87
CA SER A 51 -7.49 13.09 27.50
C SER A 51 -7.35 12.77 26.02
N LEU A 52 -7.63 11.51 25.66
CA LEU A 52 -7.77 11.09 24.26
C LEU A 52 -9.25 10.89 23.91
N ARG A 53 -9.65 11.34 22.73
CA ARG A 53 -11.03 11.20 22.22
C ARG A 53 -11.00 10.48 20.88
N GLN A 54 -11.88 9.50 20.70
CA GLN A 54 -11.92 8.66 19.50
C GLN A 54 -13.24 8.78 18.73
N TYR A 55 -13.14 8.75 17.41
CA TYR A 55 -14.23 8.31 16.54
C TYR A 55 -13.70 7.51 15.36
N ARG A 56 -14.36 6.38 15.08
CA ARG A 56 -14.01 5.47 13.98
C ARG A 56 -15.24 4.72 13.51
N ASN A 57 -15.31 4.43 12.22
CA ASN A 57 -16.37 3.63 11.65
C ASN A 57 -15.91 2.96 10.34
N ARG A 58 -16.74 2.06 9.80
CA ARG A 58 -16.53 1.42 8.50
C ARG A 58 -16.99 2.34 7.37
N GLY A 59 -16.34 2.21 6.22
CA GLY A 59 -16.63 2.99 5.01
C GLY A 59 -15.53 3.97 4.65
N LEU A 60 -15.83 4.80 3.65
CA LEU A 60 -14.95 5.89 3.22
C LEU A 60 -14.87 6.96 4.31
N LEU A 61 -13.76 7.71 4.39
CA LEU A 61 -13.57 8.76 5.39
C LEU A 61 -14.72 9.78 5.37
N SER A 62 -15.16 10.18 4.18
CA SER A 62 -16.28 11.11 3.99
C SER A 62 -17.62 10.55 4.50
N GLU A 63 -17.80 9.24 4.46
CA GLU A 63 -19.01 8.56 4.98
C GLU A 63 -18.92 8.42 6.51
N VAL A 64 -17.75 8.05 7.03
CA VAL A 64 -17.49 7.91 8.46
C VAL A 64 -17.78 9.22 9.18
N PHE A 65 -17.25 10.34 8.67
CA PHE A 65 -17.39 11.68 9.24
C PHE A 65 -18.47 12.53 8.54
N ALA A 66 -19.51 11.90 7.98
CA ALA A 66 -20.57 12.61 7.27
C ALA A 66 -21.36 13.58 8.18
N ASN A 67 -21.44 13.28 9.48
CA ASN A 67 -21.96 14.19 10.48
C ASN A 67 -20.81 15.03 11.06
N PRO A 68 -20.79 16.37 10.83
CA PRO A 68 -19.72 17.23 11.31
C PRO A 68 -19.48 17.16 12.82
N GLN A 69 -20.50 16.81 13.61
CA GLN A 69 -20.37 16.68 15.06
C GLN A 69 -19.40 15.57 15.47
N ASP A 70 -19.26 14.53 14.65
CA ASP A 70 -18.33 13.44 14.94
C ASP A 70 -16.86 13.84 14.80
N LEU A 71 -16.57 14.86 13.99
CA LEU A 71 -15.26 15.48 13.89
C LEU A 71 -15.08 16.59 14.96
N ASN A 72 -16.09 17.45 15.14
CA ASN A 72 -16.01 18.58 16.07
C ASN A 72 -15.80 18.17 17.54
N ARG A 73 -16.26 17.00 17.94
CA ARG A 73 -16.04 16.46 19.30
C ARG A 73 -14.60 16.04 19.57
N LEU A 74 -13.80 15.86 18.52
CA LEU A 74 -12.38 15.49 18.58
C LEU A 74 -11.55 16.78 18.74
N GLU A 75 -11.62 17.34 19.94
CA GLU A 75 -10.90 18.56 20.30
C GLU A 75 -9.42 18.29 20.57
N GLY A 76 -8.63 19.36 20.53
CA GLY A 76 -7.25 19.38 20.99
C GLY A 76 -6.22 19.70 19.90
N THR A 77 -4.95 19.72 20.30
CA THR A 77 -3.84 20.22 19.48
C THR A 77 -3.03 19.13 18.79
N SER A 78 -3.36 17.86 19.07
CA SER A 78 -2.67 16.71 18.49
C SER A 78 -3.68 15.65 18.09
N ALA A 79 -3.42 14.92 17.01
CA ALA A 79 -4.31 13.86 16.54
C ALA A 79 -3.55 12.83 15.72
N ILE A 80 -4.08 11.61 15.69
CA ILE A 80 -3.67 10.55 14.77
C ILE A 80 -4.89 10.01 14.05
N GLY A 81 -4.67 9.53 12.83
CA GLY A 81 -5.70 9.08 11.94
C GLY A 81 -5.25 7.88 11.14
N HIS A 82 -6.24 7.13 10.66
CA HIS A 82 -6.00 5.93 9.88
C HIS A 82 -7.10 5.71 8.84
N VAL A 83 -6.71 5.29 7.64
CA VAL A 83 -7.61 4.70 6.63
C VAL A 83 -7.22 3.24 6.41
N ARG A 84 -8.21 2.35 6.48
CA ARG A 84 -8.04 0.89 6.47
C ARG A 84 -8.45 0.31 5.13
N TYR A 85 -7.63 -0.57 4.60
CA TYR A 85 -8.00 -1.64 3.70
C TYR A 85 -8.06 -2.94 4.49
N GLY A 86 -9.06 -3.78 4.24
CA GLY A 86 -9.14 -5.07 4.92
C GLY A 86 -8.45 -6.13 4.11
N THR A 87 -7.38 -6.69 4.66
CA THR A 87 -6.88 -7.99 4.20
C THR A 87 -7.66 -9.12 4.83
N SER A 88 -7.51 -10.29 4.22
CA SER A 88 -7.99 -11.63 4.61
C SER A 88 -8.55 -11.75 6.05
N GLY A 89 -9.75 -11.23 6.33
CA GLY A 89 -10.31 -11.15 7.67
C GLY A 89 -11.67 -10.47 7.72
N ASN A 90 -12.45 -10.74 8.77
CA ASN A 90 -13.77 -10.12 8.95
C ASN A 90 -13.65 -8.59 8.95
N ASN A 91 -14.39 -7.93 8.06
CA ASN A 91 -14.55 -6.47 8.03
C ASN A 91 -15.42 -6.03 9.23
N SER A 92 -14.84 -6.14 10.42
CA SER A 92 -15.41 -5.78 11.70
C SER A 92 -14.96 -4.38 12.08
N ILE A 93 -15.85 -3.61 12.73
CA ILE A 93 -15.48 -2.33 13.35
C ILE A 93 -14.33 -2.52 14.36
N ALA A 94 -14.23 -3.69 14.99
CA ALA A 94 -13.17 -4.02 15.93
C ALA A 94 -11.76 -3.89 15.31
N ASN A 95 -11.63 -4.04 13.99
CA ASN A 95 -10.35 -3.94 13.28
C ASN A 95 -10.10 -2.53 12.69
N VAL A 96 -11.03 -1.58 12.82
CA VAL A 96 -10.84 -0.20 12.33
C VAL A 96 -9.94 0.56 13.30
N GLN A 97 -8.88 1.15 12.81
CA GLN A 97 -7.91 1.92 13.60
C GLN A 97 -8.22 3.43 13.56
N PRO A 98 -7.59 4.28 14.39
CA PRO A 98 -6.65 3.94 15.47
C PRO A 98 -7.32 3.11 16.57
N PHE A 99 -6.54 2.27 17.28
CA PHE A 99 -7.00 1.71 18.55
C PHE A 99 -6.74 2.71 19.68
N LEU A 100 -7.61 2.73 20.69
CA LEU A 100 -7.48 3.57 21.87
C LEU A 100 -7.59 2.66 23.09
N PHE A 101 -6.56 2.67 23.93
CA PHE A 101 -6.48 1.89 25.16
C PHE A 101 -6.39 2.83 26.35
N HIS A 102 -7.11 2.47 27.42
CA HIS A 102 -7.15 3.21 28.67
C HIS A 102 -6.45 2.40 29.76
N PHE A 103 -5.37 2.94 30.31
CA PHE A 103 -4.67 2.36 31.47
C PHE A 103 -4.68 3.32 32.65
N HIS A 104 -4.45 2.79 33.85
CA HIS A 104 -4.39 3.60 35.06
C HIS A 104 -3.29 4.68 35.03
N ASP A 105 -2.23 4.44 34.26
CA ASP A 105 -1.04 5.27 34.09
C ASP A 105 -1.04 6.07 32.78
N GLY A 106 -2.10 5.99 31.98
CA GLY A 106 -2.30 6.83 30.81
C GLY A 106 -3.04 6.16 29.66
N ASP A 107 -3.56 7.00 28.77
CA ASP A 107 -4.18 6.56 27.53
C ASP A 107 -3.12 6.45 26.43
N VAL A 108 -3.29 5.46 25.55
CA VAL A 108 -2.43 5.25 24.38
C VAL A 108 -3.31 4.95 23.20
N ALA A 109 -3.16 5.72 22.13
CA ALA A 109 -3.75 5.40 20.84
C ALA A 109 -2.69 5.02 19.82
N LEU A 110 -3.01 4.10 18.92
CA LEU A 110 -2.04 3.59 17.95
C LEU A 110 -2.71 3.27 16.60
N ALA A 111 -2.00 3.63 15.54
CA ALA A 111 -2.32 3.35 14.16
C ALA A 111 -1.10 2.72 13.46
N HIS A 112 -1.33 1.84 12.51
CA HIS A 112 -0.34 0.95 11.91
C HIS A 112 -0.63 0.77 10.43
N ASN A 113 0.37 1.00 9.59
CA ASN A 113 0.39 0.49 8.22
C ASN A 113 1.46 -0.61 8.11
N GLY A 114 1.06 -1.83 7.77
CA GLY A 114 1.98 -2.97 7.68
C GLY A 114 1.32 -4.30 7.98
N ASN A 115 2.14 -5.34 8.15
CA ASN A 115 1.73 -6.65 8.62
C ASN A 115 2.87 -7.30 9.42
N LEU A 116 2.53 -7.79 10.62
CA LEU A 116 3.49 -8.50 11.47
C LEU A 116 3.58 -9.98 11.11
N THR A 117 4.78 -10.46 10.75
CA THR A 117 5.03 -11.83 10.31
C THR A 117 5.02 -12.87 11.43
N ASN A 118 5.19 -12.45 12.68
CA ASN A 118 5.14 -13.30 13.88
C ASN A 118 3.88 -13.04 14.76
N ALA A 119 2.84 -12.43 14.19
CA ALA A 119 1.63 -12.03 14.91
C ALA A 119 0.90 -13.21 15.57
N LYS A 120 0.80 -14.35 14.90
CA LYS A 120 0.04 -15.51 15.38
C LYS A 120 0.73 -16.13 16.60
N SER A 121 2.04 -16.32 16.52
CA SER A 121 2.84 -16.85 17.63
C SER A 121 2.82 -15.90 18.83
N LEU A 122 2.99 -14.60 18.60
CA LEU A 122 2.94 -13.60 19.67
C LEU A 122 1.56 -13.51 20.33
N LYS A 123 0.48 -13.52 19.54
CA LYS A 123 -0.89 -13.51 20.07
C LYS A 123 -1.14 -14.73 20.96
N GLN A 124 -0.75 -15.93 20.52
CA GLN A 124 -0.92 -17.14 21.31
C GLN A 124 -0.16 -17.06 22.65
N LYS A 125 1.11 -16.63 22.62
CA LYS A 125 1.91 -16.41 23.84
C LYS A 125 1.22 -15.45 24.81
N LEU A 126 0.75 -14.32 24.31
CA LEU A 126 0.08 -13.29 25.11
C LEU A 126 -1.25 -13.79 25.70
N GLU A 127 -2.03 -14.56 24.93
CA GLU A 127 -3.28 -15.18 25.41
C GLU A 127 -3.01 -16.22 26.51
N ASP A 128 -1.96 -17.05 26.36
CA ASP A 128 -1.53 -18.01 27.38
C ASP A 128 -1.07 -17.32 28.68
N GLU A 129 -0.55 -16.10 28.58
CA GLU A 129 -0.16 -15.23 29.70
C GLU A 129 -1.34 -14.40 30.27
N GLY A 130 -2.54 -14.55 29.70
CA GLY A 130 -3.79 -13.96 30.19
C GLY A 130 -4.25 -12.67 29.50
N ALA A 131 -3.60 -12.26 28.40
CA ALA A 131 -4.04 -11.12 27.60
C ALA A 131 -5.38 -11.42 26.90
N VAL A 132 -6.24 -10.40 26.81
CA VAL A 132 -7.53 -10.49 26.11
C VAL A 132 -7.50 -9.57 24.90
N PHE A 133 -7.66 -10.16 23.71
CA PHE A 133 -7.74 -9.43 22.45
C PHE A 133 -9.18 -9.09 22.08
N GLN A 134 -9.42 -7.85 21.68
CA GLN A 134 -10.72 -7.38 21.21
C GLN A 134 -10.85 -7.41 19.68
N SER A 135 -9.73 -7.51 18.98
CA SER A 135 -9.62 -7.54 17.53
C SER A 135 -8.83 -8.75 17.05
N ASN A 136 -8.84 -8.95 15.72
CA ASN A 136 -7.92 -9.88 15.06
C ASN A 136 -6.79 -9.12 14.34
N SER A 137 -6.59 -7.85 14.66
CA SER A 137 -5.54 -7.03 14.08
C SER A 137 -4.24 -7.26 14.82
N ASP A 138 -3.18 -7.51 14.06
CA ASP A 138 -1.80 -7.57 14.54
C ASP A 138 -1.36 -6.30 15.28
N THR A 139 -2.00 -5.18 14.97
CA THR A 139 -1.78 -3.87 15.55
C THR A 139 -2.04 -3.85 17.06
N GLU A 140 -2.98 -4.67 17.56
CA GLU A 140 -3.27 -4.80 18.99
C GLU A 140 -2.15 -5.52 19.76
N ILE A 141 -1.31 -6.32 19.09
CA ILE A 141 -0.22 -7.07 19.75
C ILE A 141 0.78 -6.11 20.41
N LEU A 142 1.10 -5.00 19.74
CA LEU A 142 2.10 -4.05 20.22
C LEU A 142 1.74 -3.50 21.61
N ILE A 143 0.47 -3.17 21.87
CA ILE A 143 0.10 -2.61 23.17
C ILE A 143 0.20 -3.63 24.30
N HIS A 144 -0.12 -4.90 24.03
CA HIS A 144 0.00 -5.97 25.01
C HIS A 144 1.48 -6.23 25.34
N LEU A 145 2.38 -6.21 24.35
CA LEU A 145 3.83 -6.32 24.57
C LEU A 145 4.39 -5.16 25.40
N ILE A 146 3.97 -3.93 25.12
CA ILE A 146 4.33 -2.75 25.93
C ILE A 146 3.86 -2.99 27.37
N ARG A 147 2.68 -3.56 27.55
CA ARG A 147 2.08 -3.71 28.87
C ARG A 147 2.65 -4.80 29.75
N GLN A 148 3.42 -5.72 29.18
CA GLN A 148 4.25 -6.66 29.94
C GLN A 148 5.49 -6.01 30.56
N LYS A 149 5.92 -4.83 30.06
CA LYS A 149 7.15 -4.16 30.47
C LYS A 149 6.87 -3.03 31.46
N GLN A 150 6.19 -3.34 32.56
CA GLN A 150 5.72 -2.34 33.53
C GLN A 150 6.86 -1.68 34.34
N ASP A 151 8.02 -2.31 34.39
CA ASP A 151 9.20 -1.80 35.09
C ASP A 151 9.99 -0.76 34.28
N LEU A 152 9.62 -0.53 33.02
CA LEU A 152 10.24 0.45 32.12
C LEU A 152 9.35 1.68 31.96
N ASP A 153 9.96 2.82 31.60
CA ASP A 153 9.16 3.93 31.08
C ASP A 153 8.52 3.56 29.73
N PHE A 154 7.55 4.37 29.30
CA PHE A 154 6.79 4.05 28.08
C PHE A 154 7.66 3.95 26.82
N ILE A 155 8.67 4.82 26.68
CA ILE A 155 9.51 4.86 25.48
C ILE A 155 10.44 3.65 25.45
N ASP A 156 11.04 3.27 26.58
CA ASP A 156 11.88 2.08 26.68
C ASP A 156 11.06 0.79 26.54
N ALA A 157 9.85 0.74 27.11
CA ALA A 157 8.91 -0.35 26.90
C ALA A 157 8.51 -0.47 25.42
N LEU A 158 8.27 0.65 24.74
CA LEU A 158 7.97 0.69 23.31
C LEU A 158 9.15 0.18 22.49
N LYS A 159 10.36 0.71 22.68
CA LYS A 159 11.57 0.25 21.97
C LYS A 159 11.80 -1.24 22.16
N SER A 160 11.68 -1.74 23.38
CA SER A 160 11.84 -3.17 23.66
C SER A 160 10.75 -4.01 22.98
N SER A 161 9.51 -3.53 22.94
CA SER A 161 8.41 -4.22 22.24
C SER A 161 8.56 -4.21 20.72
N LEU A 162 9.06 -3.12 20.15
CA LEU A 162 9.35 -3.00 18.72
C LEU A 162 10.43 -4.00 18.26
N ASN A 163 11.34 -4.40 19.15
CA ASN A 163 12.34 -5.45 18.88
C ASN A 163 11.78 -6.88 18.94
N GLU A 164 10.59 -7.10 19.50
CA GLU A 164 9.94 -8.42 19.58
C GLU A 164 9.01 -8.70 18.39
N ILE A 165 8.52 -7.66 17.72
CA ILE A 165 7.68 -7.79 16.53
C ILE A 165 8.54 -7.86 15.27
N HIS A 166 8.08 -8.64 14.30
CA HIS A 166 8.76 -8.82 13.02
C HIS A 166 7.78 -8.61 11.87
N GLY A 167 8.29 -8.21 10.70
CA GLY A 167 7.48 -7.90 9.52
C GLY A 167 7.65 -6.43 9.11
N GLY A 168 6.66 -5.92 8.38
CA GLY A 168 6.65 -4.51 7.97
C GLY A 168 5.69 -3.71 8.84
N PHE A 169 6.12 -2.55 9.30
CA PHE A 169 5.29 -1.65 10.09
C PHE A 169 5.74 -0.20 9.99
N ALA A 170 4.76 0.68 9.86
CA ALA A 170 4.86 2.11 10.14
C ALA A 170 3.80 2.45 11.20
N PHE A 171 4.24 2.68 12.42
CA PHE A 171 3.36 3.05 13.53
C PHE A 171 3.28 4.56 13.71
N VAL A 172 2.10 5.04 14.05
CA VAL A 172 1.88 6.37 14.63
C VAL A 172 1.10 6.18 15.93
N ILE A 173 1.65 6.67 17.03
CA ILE A 173 1.17 6.48 18.39
C ILE A 173 0.92 7.85 19.01
N LEU A 174 -0.21 8.00 19.70
CA LEU A 174 -0.59 9.22 20.38
C LEU A 174 -0.75 8.95 21.88
N ARG A 175 -0.03 9.74 22.68
CA ARG A 175 -0.29 9.94 24.10
C ARG A 175 -0.84 11.35 24.31
N LYS A 176 -1.18 11.69 25.55
CA LYS A 176 -1.77 12.99 25.89
C LYS A 176 -0.91 14.18 25.45
N ASP A 177 0.40 14.01 25.58
CA ASP A 177 1.41 15.06 25.46
C ASP A 177 2.46 14.77 24.38
N GLN A 178 2.37 13.63 23.67
CA GLN A 178 3.37 13.20 22.71
C GLN A 178 2.76 12.49 21.49
N LEU A 179 3.28 12.82 20.31
CA LEU A 179 3.10 12.05 19.08
C LEU A 179 4.38 11.26 18.80
N ILE A 180 4.26 9.96 18.59
CA ILE A 180 5.40 9.07 18.37
C ILE A 180 5.20 8.35 17.04
N ALA A 181 6.25 8.20 16.25
CA ALA A 181 6.25 7.40 15.03
C ALA A 181 7.40 6.41 15.03
N ALA A 182 7.16 5.18 14.55
CA ALA A 182 8.19 4.14 14.49
C ALA A 182 8.14 3.43 13.13
N LEU A 183 9.31 3.17 12.56
CA LEU A 183 9.44 2.48 11.29
C LEU A 183 10.23 1.18 11.44
N ASP A 184 9.77 0.12 10.78
CA ASP A 184 10.42 -1.19 10.84
C ASP A 184 11.91 -1.17 10.41
N PRO A 185 12.72 -2.15 10.83
CA PRO A 185 14.16 -2.16 10.55
C PRO A 185 14.54 -2.26 9.06
N ASN A 186 13.56 -2.48 8.18
CA ASN A 186 13.76 -2.54 6.74
C ASN A 186 13.17 -1.33 5.99
N GLY A 187 12.35 -0.51 6.65
CA GLY A 187 11.61 0.58 6.01
C GLY A 187 10.69 0.07 4.89
N PHE A 188 10.00 -1.06 5.10
CA PHE A 188 9.13 -1.61 4.05
C PHE A 188 8.03 -0.64 3.63
N ARG A 189 7.52 0.15 4.58
CA ARG A 189 6.41 1.09 4.42
C ARG A 189 6.91 2.53 4.42
N PRO A 190 6.41 3.40 3.53
CA PRO A 190 6.81 4.79 3.53
C PRO A 190 6.23 5.52 4.74
N LEU A 191 7.04 6.42 5.31
CA LEU A 191 6.65 7.31 6.40
C LEU A 191 7.49 8.58 6.31
N CYS A 192 6.86 9.74 6.33
CA CYS A 192 7.52 11.03 6.16
C CYS A 192 7.10 12.04 7.22
N ILE A 193 7.95 13.04 7.45
CA ILE A 193 7.76 14.11 8.42
C ILE A 193 7.60 15.43 7.67
N GLY A 194 6.59 16.19 8.04
CA GLY A 194 6.38 17.57 7.61
C GLY A 194 6.37 18.54 8.79
N ARG A 195 6.58 19.82 8.49
CA ARG A 195 6.51 20.93 9.45
C ARG A 195 5.46 21.94 9.02
N LEU A 196 4.58 22.30 9.94
CA LEU A 196 3.58 23.35 9.73
C LEU A 196 4.22 24.73 9.92
N SER A 197 3.65 25.73 9.26
CA SER A 197 4.14 27.12 9.34
C SER A 197 4.06 27.73 10.75
N ASP A 198 3.17 27.23 11.59
CA ASP A 198 2.98 27.64 12.98
C ASP A 198 3.88 26.88 13.98
N GLY A 199 4.73 25.97 13.48
CA GLY A 199 5.71 25.23 14.26
C GLY A 199 5.28 23.81 14.64
N GLY A 200 4.06 23.39 14.35
CA GLY A 200 3.63 22.00 14.53
C GLY A 200 4.31 21.02 13.57
N TYR A 201 4.19 19.73 13.86
CA TYR A 201 4.77 18.66 13.04
C TYR A 201 3.69 17.69 12.58
N VAL A 202 3.90 17.12 11.39
CA VAL A 202 3.04 16.11 10.78
C VAL A 202 3.87 14.87 10.46
N VAL A 203 3.29 13.69 10.67
CA VAL A 203 3.84 12.42 10.20
C VAL A 203 2.79 11.77 9.29
N ALA A 204 3.17 11.29 8.11
CA ALA A 204 2.22 10.69 7.17
C ALA A 204 2.85 9.57 6.34
N SER A 205 2.04 8.63 5.86
CA SER A 205 2.51 7.58 4.94
C SER A 205 3.05 8.13 3.62
N GLU A 206 2.57 9.28 3.14
CA GLU A 206 3.02 9.90 1.89
C GLU A 206 3.07 11.43 1.99
N THR A 207 4.01 12.04 1.26
CA THR A 207 4.18 13.50 1.23
C THR A 207 2.97 14.24 0.68
N CYS A 208 2.18 13.57 -0.14
CA CYS A 208 0.97 14.12 -0.74
C CYS A 208 -0.12 14.48 0.29
N ALA A 209 0.00 13.96 1.53
CA ALA A 209 -0.78 14.36 2.68
C ALA A 209 -0.21 15.59 3.40
N LEU A 210 1.12 15.78 3.36
CA LEU A 210 1.77 17.01 3.84
C LEU A 210 1.35 18.20 2.97
N ASP A 211 1.38 18.03 1.64
CA ASP A 211 0.95 19.05 0.68
C ASP A 211 -0.51 19.47 0.90
N MET A 212 -1.38 18.50 1.18
CA MET A 212 -2.81 18.73 1.43
C MET A 212 -3.06 19.61 2.66
N VAL A 213 -2.22 19.50 3.68
CA VAL A 213 -2.35 20.28 4.93
C VAL A 213 -1.41 21.49 4.99
N GLY A 214 -0.67 21.75 3.91
CA GLY A 214 0.28 22.87 3.84
C GLY A 214 1.52 22.69 4.72
N ALA A 215 1.91 21.44 5.03
CA ALA A 215 3.14 21.16 5.75
C ALA A 215 4.34 21.07 4.80
N GLU A 216 5.44 21.74 5.14
CA GLU A 216 6.71 21.64 4.41
C GLU A 216 7.35 20.28 4.70
N PHE A 217 7.71 19.53 3.66
CA PHE A 217 8.42 18.27 3.81
C PHE A 217 9.79 18.48 4.48
N VAL A 218 10.07 17.70 5.53
CA VAL A 218 11.33 17.75 6.28
C VAL A 218 12.24 16.59 5.86
N ARG A 219 11.74 15.35 5.98
CA ARG A 219 12.48 14.11 5.65
C ARG A 219 11.58 12.88 5.69
N ASP A 220 12.04 11.79 5.09
CA ASP A 220 11.55 10.44 5.36
C ASP A 220 11.97 9.98 6.77
N VAL A 221 11.18 9.11 7.39
CA VAL A 221 11.59 8.35 8.60
C VAL A 221 12.45 7.19 8.12
N LEU A 222 13.61 6.97 8.74
CA LEU A 222 14.54 5.91 8.31
C LEU A 222 14.30 4.60 9.07
N PRO A 223 14.75 3.46 8.52
CA PRO A 223 14.57 2.16 9.16
C PRO A 223 15.06 2.14 10.61
N GLY A 224 14.30 1.55 11.52
CA GLY A 224 14.66 1.45 12.94
C GLY A 224 14.50 2.74 13.77
N GLU A 225 14.11 3.85 13.15
CA GLU A 225 13.91 5.13 13.84
C GLU A 225 12.63 5.13 14.68
N LEU A 226 12.72 5.85 15.80
CA LEU A 226 11.63 6.24 16.68
C LEU A 226 11.61 7.77 16.77
N ILE A 227 10.62 8.38 16.14
CA ILE A 227 10.41 9.83 16.14
C ILE A 227 9.50 10.17 17.30
N ILE A 228 9.92 11.08 18.17
CA ILE A 228 9.15 11.53 19.33
C ILE A 228 8.94 13.03 19.19
N ILE A 229 7.69 13.47 19.18
CA ILE A 229 7.31 14.87 19.02
C ILE A 229 6.48 15.27 20.23
N ASP A 230 6.95 16.30 20.95
CA ASP A 230 6.25 16.87 22.09
C ASP A 230 6.40 18.40 22.13
N GLU A 231 6.03 19.03 23.25
CA GLU A 231 6.11 20.49 23.42
C GLU A 231 7.54 21.06 23.25
N ASN A 232 8.57 20.23 23.41
CA ASN A 232 9.98 20.61 23.22
C ASN A 232 10.44 20.44 21.76
N GLY A 233 9.57 19.97 20.87
CA GLY A 233 9.85 19.73 19.46
C GLY A 233 10.09 18.25 19.15
N ILE A 234 10.92 18.01 18.12
CA ILE A 234 11.20 16.68 17.59
C ILE A 234 12.49 16.09 18.17
N ARG A 235 12.44 14.84 18.61
CA ARG A 235 13.58 13.99 18.96
C ARG A 235 13.58 12.76 18.07
N ILE A 236 14.76 12.38 17.58
CA ILE A 236 14.96 11.18 16.77
C ILE A 236 15.80 10.22 17.58
N GLU A 237 15.20 9.09 17.93
CA GLU A 237 15.84 7.98 18.63
C GLU A 237 15.80 6.74 17.75
N HIS A 238 16.44 5.66 18.19
CA HIS A 238 16.43 4.38 17.48
C HIS A 238 16.02 3.29 18.47
N PHE A 239 15.11 2.40 18.05
CA PHE A 239 14.87 1.16 18.81
C PHE A 239 15.82 0.04 18.35
N THR A 240 16.37 0.14 17.14
CA THR A 240 17.46 -0.68 16.63
C THR A 240 18.30 0.10 15.62
N THR A 241 19.58 -0.25 15.50
CA THR A 241 20.46 0.22 14.42
C THR A 241 20.85 -0.90 13.46
N ASP A 242 20.44 -2.13 13.74
CA ASP A 242 20.58 -3.28 12.84
C ASP A 242 19.47 -3.19 11.79
N THR A 243 19.80 -2.61 10.65
CA THR A 243 18.83 -2.16 9.64
C THR A 243 19.34 -2.43 8.23
N GLU A 244 18.40 -2.75 7.33
CA GLU A 244 18.68 -2.92 5.90
C GLU A 244 17.51 -2.37 5.09
N LEU A 245 17.72 -1.24 4.40
CA LEU A 245 16.68 -0.61 3.59
C LEU A 245 16.18 -1.56 2.48
N ALA A 246 14.90 -1.85 2.50
CA ALA A 246 14.22 -2.73 1.54
C ALA A 246 12.78 -2.25 1.28
N ILE A 247 12.63 -1.00 0.85
CA ILE A 247 11.32 -0.40 0.63
C ILE A 247 10.50 -1.16 -0.40
N CYS A 248 9.19 -1.25 -0.17
CA CYS A 248 8.24 -1.91 -1.04
C CYS A 248 8.26 -1.32 -2.47
N SER A 249 8.79 -2.09 -3.44
CA SER A 249 8.80 -1.66 -4.85
C SER A 249 7.40 -1.41 -5.43
N MET A 250 6.37 -2.05 -4.88
CA MET A 250 4.98 -1.84 -5.28
C MET A 250 4.42 -0.45 -4.92
N GLU A 251 5.06 0.27 -3.99
CA GLU A 251 4.74 1.68 -3.73
C GLU A 251 4.94 2.51 -5.00
N TYR A 252 6.09 2.34 -5.64
CA TYR A 252 6.42 3.01 -6.88
C TYR A 252 5.62 2.47 -8.07
N ILE A 253 5.37 1.17 -8.15
CA ILE A 253 4.65 0.56 -9.28
C ILE A 253 3.17 1.00 -9.28
N TYR A 254 2.50 0.95 -8.12
CA TYR A 254 1.03 1.03 -8.09
C TYR A 254 0.46 1.82 -6.90
N PHE A 255 0.89 1.57 -5.66
CA PHE A 255 0.15 2.02 -4.48
C PHE A 255 0.23 3.51 -4.21
N ALA A 256 1.42 4.08 -4.22
CA ALA A 256 1.61 5.47 -3.88
C ALA A 256 0.97 6.39 -4.92
N ARG A 257 0.53 7.56 -4.47
CA ARG A 257 0.00 8.60 -5.33
C ARG A 257 1.14 9.15 -6.21
N PRO A 258 0.93 9.42 -7.52
CA PRO A 258 2.00 9.83 -8.42
C PRO A 258 2.73 11.13 -8.02
N ASP A 259 2.07 12.01 -7.28
CA ASP A 259 2.60 13.28 -6.77
C ASP A 259 3.36 13.13 -5.43
N SER A 260 3.39 11.93 -4.84
CA SER A 260 4.20 11.66 -3.66
C SER A 260 5.69 11.55 -3.98
N ILE A 261 6.51 11.93 -3.01
CA ILE A 261 7.96 11.74 -2.98
C ILE A 261 8.24 10.72 -1.88
N ILE A 262 8.97 9.67 -2.21
CA ILE A 262 9.39 8.65 -1.26
C ILE A 262 10.89 8.53 -1.40
N HIS A 263 11.65 8.67 -0.32
CA HIS A 263 13.13 8.61 -0.35
C HIS A 263 13.74 9.49 -1.46
N GLY A 264 13.23 10.71 -1.62
CA GLY A 264 13.69 11.67 -2.65
C GLY A 264 13.26 11.36 -4.09
N VAL A 265 12.51 10.28 -4.34
CA VAL A 265 12.03 9.89 -5.67
C VAL A 265 10.55 10.22 -5.83
N THR A 266 10.22 11.06 -6.81
CA THR A 266 8.82 11.31 -7.20
C THR A 266 8.24 10.08 -7.90
N VAL A 267 7.11 9.57 -7.40
CA VAL A 267 6.46 8.34 -7.89
C VAL A 267 6.11 8.45 -9.39
N HIS A 268 5.59 9.60 -9.85
CA HIS A 268 5.33 9.83 -11.27
C HIS A 268 6.58 9.65 -12.14
N ASN A 269 7.72 10.21 -11.72
CA ASN A 269 8.97 10.16 -12.47
C ASN A 269 9.52 8.73 -12.52
N ALA A 270 9.46 7.99 -11.41
CA ALA A 270 9.82 6.58 -11.38
C ALA A 270 8.97 5.76 -12.37
N ARG A 271 7.64 5.91 -12.33
CA ARG A 271 6.73 5.23 -13.28
C ARG A 271 7.01 5.60 -14.73
N LYS A 272 7.31 6.88 -14.99
CA LYS A 272 7.66 7.35 -16.33
C LYS A 272 8.97 6.72 -16.82
N ARG A 273 9.99 6.61 -15.95
CA ARG A 273 11.25 5.90 -16.25
C ARG A 273 11.01 4.41 -16.51
N MET A 274 10.15 3.74 -15.71
CA MET A 274 9.75 2.35 -15.94
C MET A 274 9.17 2.17 -17.35
N GLY A 275 8.29 3.08 -17.79
CA GLY A 275 7.74 3.09 -19.14
C GLY A 275 8.79 3.20 -20.25
N LYS A 276 9.80 4.08 -20.06
CA LYS A 276 10.90 4.24 -21.03
C LYS A 276 11.75 2.98 -21.14
N LEU A 277 12.13 2.38 -20.00
CA LEU A 277 12.90 1.14 -20.00
C LEU A 277 12.10 -0.03 -20.59
N LEU A 278 10.80 -0.10 -20.29
CA LEU A 278 9.90 -1.10 -20.87
C LEU A 278 9.83 -1.01 -22.40
N ALA A 279 9.83 0.21 -22.98
CA ALA A 279 9.85 0.39 -24.43
C ALA A 279 11.16 -0.10 -25.08
N LYS A 280 12.29 0.05 -24.38
CA LYS A 280 13.60 -0.45 -24.84
C LYS A 280 13.68 -1.97 -24.78
N GLU A 281 13.20 -2.57 -23.68
CA GLU A 281 13.26 -4.02 -23.46
C GLU A 281 12.23 -4.79 -24.27
N GLN A 282 11.03 -4.23 -24.42
CA GLN A 282 9.87 -4.89 -25.00
C GLN A 282 9.27 -4.05 -26.15
N PRO A 283 10.05 -3.71 -27.19
CA PRO A 283 9.56 -2.89 -28.29
C PRO A 283 8.40 -3.58 -29.03
N VAL A 284 7.58 -2.79 -29.70
CA VAL A 284 6.47 -3.30 -30.50
C VAL A 284 6.12 -2.37 -31.66
N ASP A 285 5.91 -2.93 -32.84
CA ASP A 285 5.42 -2.19 -34.00
C ASP A 285 3.90 -2.03 -33.90
N CYS A 286 3.47 -0.85 -33.47
CA CYS A 286 2.05 -0.51 -33.30
C CYS A 286 1.81 0.95 -33.68
N ASP A 287 0.54 1.36 -33.71
CA ASP A 287 0.15 2.67 -34.21
C ASP A 287 0.01 3.73 -33.09
N MET A 288 -0.18 3.28 -31.84
CA MET A 288 -0.37 4.14 -30.67
C MET A 288 -0.14 3.41 -29.36
N VAL A 289 0.06 4.19 -28.31
CA VAL A 289 0.15 3.74 -26.92
C VAL A 289 -1.07 4.23 -26.14
N ILE A 290 -1.64 3.36 -25.31
CA ILE A 290 -2.71 3.71 -24.37
C ILE A 290 -2.34 3.19 -22.97
N GLY A 291 -2.74 3.91 -21.94
CA GLY A 291 -2.57 3.46 -20.54
C GLY A 291 -3.88 2.94 -19.97
N VAL A 292 -3.82 1.92 -19.11
CA VAL A 292 -4.93 1.51 -18.25
C VAL A 292 -5.13 2.55 -17.13
N PRO A 293 -6.26 3.28 -17.08
CA PRO A 293 -6.44 4.29 -16.05
C PRO A 293 -6.70 3.68 -14.66
N ASN A 294 -6.16 4.23 -13.57
CA ASN A 294 -5.42 5.50 -13.48
C ASN A 294 -3.92 5.32 -13.20
N SER A 295 -3.48 4.15 -12.72
CA SER A 295 -2.14 3.90 -12.18
C SER A 295 -1.05 3.92 -13.27
N SER A 296 -1.33 3.32 -14.43
CA SER A 296 -0.33 3.12 -15.49
C SER A 296 -0.12 4.34 -16.40
N LEU A 297 -0.87 5.43 -16.24
CA LEU A 297 -0.83 6.58 -17.16
C LEU A 297 0.58 7.21 -17.26
N SER A 298 1.32 7.24 -16.15
CA SER A 298 2.69 7.75 -16.12
C SER A 298 3.65 6.85 -16.90
N ALA A 299 3.54 5.52 -16.73
CA ALA A 299 4.33 4.55 -17.48
C ALA A 299 3.96 4.54 -18.96
N ALA A 300 2.68 4.70 -19.30
CA ALA A 300 2.22 4.80 -20.68
C ALA A 300 2.79 6.03 -21.39
N SER A 301 2.81 7.17 -20.71
CA SER A 301 3.47 8.39 -21.21
C SER A 301 4.96 8.17 -21.43
N GLY A 302 5.66 7.51 -20.50
CA GLY A 302 7.08 7.19 -20.64
C GLY A 302 7.37 6.25 -21.82
N PHE A 303 6.57 5.19 -21.97
CA PHE A 303 6.69 4.23 -23.07
C PHE A 303 6.47 4.92 -24.43
N ALA A 304 5.43 5.76 -24.54
CA ALA A 304 5.12 6.48 -25.77
C ALA A 304 6.23 7.45 -26.20
N GLU A 305 6.78 8.20 -25.24
CA GLU A 305 7.91 9.10 -25.48
C GLU A 305 9.14 8.36 -26.02
N GLU A 306 9.50 7.23 -25.41
CA GLU A 306 10.66 6.44 -25.83
C GLU A 306 10.43 5.75 -27.18
N ALA A 307 9.24 5.21 -27.40
CA ALA A 307 8.88 4.54 -28.65
C ALA A 307 8.64 5.50 -29.83
N GLY A 308 8.51 6.81 -29.58
CA GLY A 308 8.15 7.80 -30.59
C GLY A 308 6.73 7.63 -31.14
N LEU A 309 5.82 7.14 -30.29
CA LEU A 309 4.43 6.83 -30.66
C LEU A 309 3.45 7.83 -30.03
N PRO A 310 2.30 8.10 -30.68
CA PRO A 310 1.26 8.92 -30.07
C PRO A 310 0.69 8.24 -28.83
N TYR A 311 0.54 9.01 -27.75
CA TYR A 311 -0.15 8.59 -26.52
C TYR A 311 -1.61 9.06 -26.59
N GLU A 312 -2.54 8.11 -26.62
CA GLU A 312 -3.97 8.38 -26.87
C GLU A 312 -4.87 7.88 -25.74
N MET A 313 -6.05 8.48 -25.65
CA MET A 313 -7.08 8.06 -24.70
C MET A 313 -7.95 6.93 -25.28
N GLY A 314 -7.40 5.71 -25.35
CA GLY A 314 -8.14 4.53 -25.81
C GLY A 314 -9.06 3.90 -24.77
N LEU A 315 -8.87 4.20 -23.48
CA LEU A 315 -9.67 3.71 -22.37
C LEU A 315 -10.08 4.87 -21.47
N ILE A 316 -11.33 4.83 -21.00
CA ILE A 316 -11.88 5.77 -20.03
C ILE A 316 -12.34 4.99 -18.81
N LYS A 317 -11.91 5.44 -17.62
CA LYS A 317 -12.45 4.98 -16.34
C LYS A 317 -13.69 5.80 -15.99
N ASN A 318 -14.76 5.10 -15.65
CA ASN A 318 -15.97 5.73 -15.17
C ASN A 318 -15.78 6.17 -13.71
N GLN A 319 -15.80 7.48 -13.49
CA GLN A 319 -15.52 8.11 -12.19
C GLN A 319 -16.66 7.95 -11.17
N TYR A 320 -17.86 7.56 -11.63
CA TYR A 320 -19.06 7.52 -10.79
C TYR A 320 -19.50 6.09 -10.43
N VAL A 321 -18.63 5.10 -10.62
CA VAL A 321 -18.95 3.71 -10.27
C VAL A 321 -18.70 3.50 -8.79
N ALA A 322 -19.79 3.53 -8.01
CA ALA A 322 -19.78 3.05 -6.63
C ALA A 322 -19.50 1.55 -6.56
N ARG A 323 -19.16 1.02 -5.38
CA ARG A 323 -19.05 -0.44 -5.18
C ARG A 323 -20.36 -1.09 -5.62
N THR A 324 -20.28 -2.01 -6.58
CA THR A 324 -21.42 -2.81 -6.98
C THR A 324 -21.70 -3.84 -5.88
N PHE A 325 -22.86 -3.74 -5.22
CA PHE A 325 -23.37 -4.80 -4.33
C PHE A 325 -23.36 -6.16 -5.05
N ILE A 326 -23.26 -7.25 -4.27
CA ILE A 326 -23.23 -8.64 -4.74
C ILE A 326 -24.24 -8.85 -5.86
N GLN A 327 -23.75 -8.97 -7.09
CA GLN A 327 -24.60 -9.19 -8.25
C GLN A 327 -24.99 -10.67 -8.33
N PRO A 328 -26.30 -11.00 -8.39
CA PRO A 328 -26.79 -12.36 -8.22
C PRO A 328 -26.35 -13.33 -9.32
N THR A 329 -26.02 -12.84 -10.52
CA THR A 329 -25.67 -13.68 -11.68
C THR A 329 -24.28 -13.37 -12.23
N GLN A 330 -23.66 -14.36 -12.90
CA GLN A 330 -22.36 -14.20 -13.57
C GLN A 330 -22.45 -13.14 -14.69
N GLU A 331 -23.58 -13.08 -15.40
CA GLU A 331 -23.85 -12.14 -16.48
C GLU A 331 -23.95 -10.67 -16.01
N LEU A 332 -24.62 -10.43 -14.86
CA LEU A 332 -24.66 -9.10 -14.23
C LEU A 332 -23.28 -8.69 -13.70
N ARG A 333 -22.45 -9.65 -13.28
CA ARG A 333 -21.05 -9.40 -12.88
C ARG A 333 -20.17 -9.01 -14.07
N GLU A 334 -20.31 -9.68 -15.21
CA GLU A 334 -19.59 -9.33 -16.45
C GLU A 334 -20.00 -7.93 -16.95
N ARG A 335 -21.28 -7.56 -16.83
CA ARG A 335 -21.74 -6.18 -17.07
C ARG A 335 -21.13 -5.17 -16.10
N GLY A 336 -20.94 -5.53 -14.83
CA GLY A 336 -20.33 -4.66 -13.81
C GLY A 336 -18.90 -4.22 -14.12
N VAL A 337 -18.14 -5.01 -14.89
CA VAL A 337 -16.81 -4.60 -15.38
C VAL A 337 -16.91 -3.57 -16.50
N LYS A 338 -17.83 -3.78 -17.47
CA LYS A 338 -18.13 -2.78 -18.50
C LYS A 338 -18.60 -1.44 -17.91
N MET A 339 -19.08 -1.43 -16.66
CA MET A 339 -19.40 -0.18 -15.97
C MET A 339 -18.16 0.60 -15.55
N LYS A 340 -17.03 -0.07 -15.23
CA LYS A 340 -15.82 0.57 -14.68
C LYS A 340 -14.90 1.16 -15.74
N LEU A 341 -14.72 0.47 -16.87
CA LEU A 341 -13.87 0.88 -17.97
C LEU A 341 -14.64 0.79 -19.28
N SER A 342 -14.38 1.74 -20.18
CA SER A 342 -14.93 1.75 -21.54
C SER A 342 -13.85 2.07 -22.56
N ALA A 343 -13.80 1.29 -23.64
CA ALA A 343 -12.94 1.57 -24.79
C ALA A 343 -13.52 2.71 -25.65
N VAL A 344 -12.64 3.60 -26.10
CA VAL A 344 -13.01 4.70 -27.01
C VAL A 344 -12.89 4.19 -28.44
N ARG A 345 -14.00 3.63 -28.98
CA ARG A 345 -14.03 3.02 -30.32
C ARG A 345 -13.42 3.92 -31.41
N GLY A 346 -13.75 5.21 -31.42
CA GLY A 346 -13.24 6.15 -32.42
C GLY A 346 -11.71 6.37 -32.39
N VAL A 347 -11.04 5.94 -31.32
CA VAL A 347 -9.57 5.98 -31.19
C VAL A 347 -8.96 4.65 -31.61
N VAL A 348 -9.54 3.52 -31.18
CA VAL A 348 -8.90 2.20 -31.29
C VAL A 348 -9.29 1.40 -32.55
N GLU A 349 -10.39 1.75 -33.22
CA GLU A 349 -10.89 0.99 -34.37
C GLU A 349 -9.89 0.94 -35.55
N GLY A 350 -9.56 -0.28 -35.99
CA GLY A 350 -8.61 -0.54 -37.06
C GLY A 350 -7.14 -0.35 -36.70
N LYS A 351 -6.81 -0.02 -35.45
CA LYS A 351 -5.45 0.29 -34.98
C LYS A 351 -4.78 -0.89 -34.29
N ARG A 352 -3.46 -0.96 -34.40
CA ARG A 352 -2.59 -1.79 -33.57
C ARG A 352 -2.22 -0.99 -32.33
N VAL A 353 -2.54 -1.50 -31.15
CA VAL A 353 -2.46 -0.72 -29.90
C VAL A 353 -1.49 -1.38 -28.93
N ALA A 354 -0.52 -0.62 -28.42
CA ALA A 354 0.24 -0.98 -27.24
C ALA A 354 -0.52 -0.50 -26.00
N ILE A 355 -1.01 -1.44 -25.19
CA ILE A 355 -1.64 -1.15 -23.91
C ILE A 355 -0.64 -1.34 -22.78
N ILE A 356 -0.43 -0.28 -22.00
CA ILE A 356 0.45 -0.27 -20.85
C ILE A 356 -0.39 -0.43 -19.59
N ASP A 357 -0.03 -1.40 -18.76
CA ASP A 357 -0.62 -1.64 -17.44
C ASP A 357 0.50 -1.68 -16.39
N ASP A 358 0.18 -1.43 -15.12
CA ASP A 358 1.20 -1.43 -14.07
C ASP A 358 1.66 -2.84 -13.70
N SER A 359 0.73 -3.79 -13.58
CA SER A 359 1.00 -5.13 -13.08
C SER A 359 -0.04 -6.15 -13.52
N ILE A 360 0.30 -7.44 -13.47
CA ILE A 360 -0.65 -8.55 -13.64
C ILE A 360 -0.61 -9.44 -12.41
N VAL A 361 -1.75 -9.52 -11.70
CA VAL A 361 -1.93 -10.40 -10.54
C VAL A 361 -2.61 -11.69 -10.96
N ARG A 362 -3.93 -11.66 -11.17
CA ARG A 362 -4.77 -12.82 -11.53
C ARG A 362 -5.08 -12.89 -13.03
N GLY A 363 -4.74 -11.86 -13.81
CA GLY A 363 -5.01 -11.76 -15.25
C GLY A 363 -6.46 -11.47 -15.64
N THR A 364 -7.42 -11.52 -14.71
CA THR A 364 -8.85 -11.32 -15.01
C THR A 364 -9.17 -9.96 -15.61
N THR A 365 -8.61 -8.90 -15.04
CA THR A 365 -8.77 -7.53 -15.55
C THR A 365 -8.14 -7.40 -16.93
N SER A 366 -6.92 -7.93 -17.11
CA SER A 366 -6.19 -7.91 -18.38
C SER A 366 -6.97 -8.61 -19.51
N MET A 367 -7.52 -9.80 -19.24
CA MET A 367 -8.41 -10.53 -20.17
C MET A 367 -9.60 -9.66 -20.61
N GLN A 368 -10.23 -8.97 -19.66
CA GLN A 368 -11.41 -8.15 -19.94
C GLN A 368 -11.07 -6.90 -20.75
N ILE A 369 -9.95 -6.25 -20.45
CA ILE A 369 -9.49 -5.07 -21.17
C ILE A 369 -9.12 -5.42 -22.61
N VAL A 370 -8.33 -6.48 -22.82
CA VAL A 370 -7.95 -6.91 -24.17
C VAL A 370 -9.17 -7.29 -24.99
N ARG A 371 -10.09 -8.06 -24.40
CA ARG A 371 -11.38 -8.39 -25.05
C ARG A 371 -12.16 -7.13 -25.41
N MET A 372 -12.25 -6.15 -24.52
CA MET A 372 -12.97 -4.89 -24.76
C MET A 372 -12.37 -4.09 -25.92
N LEU A 373 -11.04 -4.03 -26.03
CA LEU A 373 -10.36 -3.35 -27.13
C LEU A 373 -10.57 -4.06 -28.47
N LYS A 374 -10.51 -5.40 -28.48
CA LYS A 374 -10.83 -6.20 -29.68
C LYS A 374 -12.30 -6.05 -30.09
N GLU A 375 -13.23 -6.06 -29.14
CA GLU A 375 -14.67 -5.77 -29.37
C GLU A 375 -14.90 -4.35 -29.92
N ALA A 376 -14.06 -3.38 -29.53
CA ALA A 376 -14.08 -2.01 -30.05
C ALA A 376 -13.39 -1.86 -31.43
N GLY A 377 -12.87 -2.94 -32.01
CA GLY A 377 -12.32 -2.96 -33.36
C GLY A 377 -10.81 -2.78 -33.46
N ALA A 378 -10.05 -2.87 -32.36
CA ALA A 378 -8.58 -2.89 -32.43
C ALA A 378 -8.10 -4.08 -33.27
N LYS A 379 -7.16 -3.83 -34.20
CA LYS A 379 -6.59 -4.84 -35.10
C LYS A 379 -5.67 -5.81 -34.35
N GLU A 380 -4.79 -5.25 -33.52
CA GLU A 380 -3.85 -5.97 -32.67
C GLU A 380 -3.79 -5.27 -31.31
N VAL A 381 -3.66 -6.04 -30.23
CA VAL A 381 -3.55 -5.55 -28.86
C VAL A 381 -2.31 -6.15 -28.22
N HIS A 382 -1.28 -5.32 -28.04
CA HIS A 382 -0.01 -5.70 -27.44
C HIS A 382 0.07 -5.18 -26.02
N MET A 383 0.16 -6.09 -25.05
CA MET A 383 0.19 -5.71 -23.64
C MET A 383 1.63 -5.57 -23.17
N ARG A 384 1.92 -4.49 -22.44
CA ARG A 384 3.23 -4.22 -21.84
C ARG A 384 3.03 -3.83 -20.38
N ILE A 385 3.73 -4.53 -19.49
CA ILE A 385 3.54 -4.39 -18.05
C ILE A 385 4.74 -3.67 -17.46
N ALA A 386 4.48 -2.55 -16.78
CA ALA A 386 5.49 -1.70 -16.16
C ALA A 386 6.01 -2.24 -14.81
N SER A 387 5.97 -3.56 -14.65
CA SER A 387 6.56 -4.31 -13.55
C SER A 387 7.07 -5.66 -14.06
N PRO A 388 7.96 -6.32 -13.30
CA PRO A 388 8.26 -7.72 -13.53
C PRO A 388 7.05 -8.63 -13.25
N PRO A 389 7.09 -9.90 -13.71
CA PRO A 389 6.01 -10.85 -13.45
C PRO A 389 5.87 -11.15 -11.95
N LEU A 390 4.67 -10.92 -11.41
CA LEU A 390 4.37 -11.10 -9.99
C LEU A 390 4.19 -12.58 -9.64
N LYS A 391 5.23 -13.20 -9.09
CA LYS A 391 5.33 -14.66 -8.89
C LYS A 391 5.16 -15.11 -7.45
N PHE A 392 5.35 -14.21 -6.49
CA PHE A 392 5.40 -14.53 -5.07
C PHE A 392 4.46 -13.66 -4.24
N PRO A 393 3.90 -14.19 -3.14
CA PRO A 393 3.05 -13.43 -2.23
C PRO A 393 3.81 -12.31 -1.51
N CYS A 394 3.07 -11.45 -0.82
CA CYS A 394 3.62 -10.43 0.09
C CYS A 394 3.20 -10.73 1.52
N PHE A 395 4.12 -10.58 2.46
CA PHE A 395 3.88 -10.77 3.90
C PHE A 395 4.04 -9.49 4.73
N TYR A 396 4.30 -8.36 4.08
CA TYR A 396 4.61 -7.08 4.73
C TYR A 396 3.48 -6.04 4.62
N GLY A 397 2.26 -6.48 4.25
CA GLY A 397 1.05 -5.65 4.21
C GLY A 397 0.51 -5.30 2.81
N ILE A 398 0.64 -6.21 1.85
CA ILE A 398 -0.11 -6.15 0.59
C ILE A 398 -1.01 -7.38 0.53
N ASP A 399 -2.25 -7.22 0.07
CA ASP A 399 -3.25 -8.30 -0.04
C ASP A 399 -2.93 -9.33 -1.16
N ILE A 400 -1.76 -9.98 -1.10
CA ILE A 400 -1.37 -11.10 -1.95
C ILE A 400 -0.92 -12.25 -1.06
N SER A 401 -1.88 -12.99 -0.51
CA SER A 401 -1.57 -14.02 0.49
C SER A 401 -1.26 -15.39 -0.10
N THR A 402 -1.65 -15.68 -1.34
CA THR A 402 -1.47 -17.02 -1.92
C THR A 402 -0.93 -17.03 -3.34
N ARG A 403 0.11 -17.84 -3.54
CA ARG A 403 0.77 -18.04 -4.83
C ARG A 403 -0.14 -18.67 -5.90
N SER A 404 -1.15 -19.43 -5.49
CA SER A 404 -2.12 -20.07 -6.41
C SER A 404 -3.01 -19.08 -7.16
N GLU A 405 -3.17 -17.86 -6.65
CA GLU A 405 -3.95 -16.82 -7.31
C GLU A 405 -3.14 -16.03 -8.35
N LEU A 406 -1.81 -16.14 -8.31
CA LEU A 406 -0.90 -15.38 -9.15
C LEU A 406 -0.71 -16.04 -10.51
N MET A 407 -1.06 -15.33 -11.57
CA MET A 407 -1.00 -15.83 -12.94
C MET A 407 0.45 -16.16 -13.35
N ALA A 408 1.38 -15.21 -13.15
CA ALA A 408 2.79 -15.40 -13.50
C ALA A 408 3.50 -16.47 -12.67
N ALA A 409 2.88 -16.89 -11.57
CA ALA A 409 3.38 -17.94 -10.71
C ALA A 409 3.04 -19.34 -11.24
N ASN A 410 2.02 -19.46 -12.10
CA ASN A 410 1.50 -20.75 -12.58
C ASN A 410 1.62 -20.93 -14.10
N TYR A 411 1.97 -19.88 -14.84
CA TYR A 411 2.01 -19.88 -16.30
C TYR A 411 3.24 -19.13 -16.82
N SER A 412 3.80 -19.62 -17.91
CA SER A 412 4.82 -18.90 -18.69
C SER A 412 4.22 -17.66 -19.38
N ILE A 413 5.07 -16.73 -19.80
CA ILE A 413 4.63 -15.49 -20.49
C ILE A 413 3.80 -15.82 -21.75
N ASP A 414 4.19 -16.85 -22.50
CA ASP A 414 3.45 -17.27 -23.71
C ASP A 414 2.06 -17.82 -23.39
N GLU A 415 1.95 -18.63 -22.33
CA GLU A 415 0.66 -19.14 -21.85
C GLU A 415 -0.21 -17.99 -21.33
N MET A 416 0.38 -17.06 -20.57
CA MET A 416 -0.31 -15.86 -20.10
C MET A 416 -0.83 -15.04 -21.26
N CYS A 417 -0.03 -14.81 -22.30
CA CYS A 417 -0.43 -14.07 -23.49
C CYS A 417 -1.65 -14.70 -24.17
N LYS A 418 -1.62 -16.03 -24.35
CA LYS A 418 -2.74 -16.80 -24.93
C LYS A 418 -3.99 -16.72 -24.08
N MET A 419 -3.86 -16.88 -22.76
CA MET A 419 -4.98 -16.80 -21.81
C MET A 419 -5.62 -15.40 -21.77
N ILE A 420 -4.78 -14.36 -21.79
CA ILE A 420 -5.22 -12.95 -21.84
C ILE A 420 -5.90 -12.63 -23.19
N GLY A 421 -5.51 -13.33 -24.24
CA GLY A 421 -5.96 -13.09 -25.61
C GLY A 421 -5.26 -11.90 -26.27
N ALA A 422 -4.11 -11.47 -25.74
CA ALA A 422 -3.27 -10.43 -26.33
C ALA A 422 -2.47 -10.99 -27.52
N ASP A 423 -2.10 -10.10 -28.45
CA ASP A 423 -1.28 -10.46 -29.62
C ASP A 423 0.22 -10.55 -29.26
N SER A 424 0.66 -9.80 -28.25
CA SER A 424 1.93 -10.03 -27.55
C SER A 424 1.87 -9.54 -26.11
N LEU A 425 2.71 -10.10 -25.25
CA LEU A 425 2.83 -9.73 -23.84
C LEU A 425 4.32 -9.55 -23.49
N GLY A 426 4.65 -8.43 -22.84
CA GLY A 426 6.00 -8.15 -22.36
C GLY A 426 5.96 -7.54 -20.96
N PHE A 427 7.00 -7.80 -20.16
CA PHE A 427 7.17 -7.29 -18.80
C PHE A 427 8.49 -6.54 -18.68
N LEU A 428 8.53 -5.58 -17.77
CA LEU A 428 9.77 -4.93 -17.36
C LEU A 428 10.65 -5.93 -16.58
N SER A 429 11.96 -5.89 -16.77
CA SER A 429 12.90 -6.68 -15.96
C SER A 429 13.01 -6.15 -14.52
N VAL A 430 13.52 -6.98 -13.60
CA VAL A 430 13.77 -6.57 -12.20
C VAL A 430 14.89 -5.53 -12.17
N GLU A 431 15.90 -5.71 -13.01
CA GLU A 431 17.04 -4.83 -13.17
C GLU A 431 16.59 -3.44 -13.63
N SER A 432 15.75 -3.35 -14.66
CA SER A 432 15.19 -2.09 -15.12
C SER A 432 14.20 -1.47 -14.15
N LEU A 433 13.48 -2.27 -13.34
CA LEU A 433 12.65 -1.73 -12.26
C LEU A 433 13.52 -0.99 -11.23
N ILE A 434 14.62 -1.61 -10.79
CA ILE A 434 15.56 -1.01 -9.84
C ILE A 434 16.20 0.24 -10.46
N GLU A 435 16.64 0.16 -11.72
CA GLU A 435 17.21 1.30 -12.46
C GLU A 435 16.20 2.44 -12.67
N ALA A 436 14.91 2.14 -12.81
CA ALA A 436 13.88 3.16 -12.98
C ALA A 436 13.62 3.95 -11.69
N ILE A 437 13.62 3.26 -10.55
CA ILE A 437 13.33 3.86 -9.24
C ILE A 437 14.55 4.62 -8.72
N ASP A 438 15.72 3.97 -8.71
CA ASP A 438 17.03 4.61 -8.49
C ASP A 438 17.06 5.45 -7.20
N LEU A 439 16.85 4.78 -6.05
CA LEU A 439 16.78 5.43 -4.74
C LEU A 439 18.13 6.12 -4.41
N PRO A 440 18.14 7.45 -4.19
CA PRO A 440 19.38 8.20 -3.98
C PRO A 440 20.08 7.86 -2.66
N ASP A 441 19.36 7.39 -1.66
CA ASP A 441 19.85 7.10 -0.31
C ASP A 441 20.03 5.60 -0.03
N ALA A 442 19.90 4.74 -1.05
CA ALA A 442 20.05 3.29 -0.90
C ALA A 442 21.45 2.84 -0.45
N GLY A 443 22.50 3.63 -0.72
CA GLY A 443 23.87 3.26 -0.40
C GLY A 443 24.25 1.90 -1.00
N ASN A 444 24.64 0.95 -0.15
CA ASN A 444 24.99 -0.43 -0.55
C ASN A 444 23.86 -1.43 -0.30
N ALA A 445 22.63 -0.98 0.01
CA ALA A 445 21.51 -1.87 0.27
C ALA A 445 21.22 -2.76 -0.95
N PRO A 446 20.89 -4.05 -0.73
CA PRO A 446 20.53 -4.96 -1.82
C PRO A 446 19.44 -4.37 -2.72
N ASN A 447 19.51 -4.69 -4.01
CA ASN A 447 18.53 -4.25 -5.02
C ASN A 447 18.27 -2.73 -5.04
N GLY A 448 19.27 -1.92 -4.68
CA GLY A 448 19.12 -0.47 -4.63
C GLY A 448 18.13 -0.01 -3.56
N GLY A 449 18.10 -0.69 -2.40
CA GLY A 449 17.24 -0.35 -1.26
C GLY A 449 15.79 -0.81 -1.40
N LEU A 450 15.48 -1.66 -2.37
CA LEU A 450 14.13 -2.13 -2.68
C LEU A 450 13.93 -3.59 -2.28
N THR A 451 12.74 -3.92 -1.77
CA THR A 451 12.28 -5.31 -1.80
C THR A 451 11.64 -5.63 -3.14
N VAL A 452 12.16 -6.67 -3.79
CA VAL A 452 11.69 -7.24 -5.06
C VAL A 452 11.23 -8.69 -4.89
N ALA A 453 11.00 -9.11 -3.64
CA ALA A 453 10.63 -10.47 -3.26
C ALA A 453 9.40 -11.00 -4.02
N TYR A 454 8.50 -10.10 -4.45
CA TYR A 454 7.32 -10.41 -5.26
C TYR A 454 7.66 -11.07 -6.61
N PHE A 455 8.86 -10.82 -7.11
CA PHE A 455 9.31 -11.21 -8.44
C PHE A 455 10.30 -12.38 -8.39
N ASP A 456 11.18 -12.42 -7.39
CA ASP A 456 12.28 -13.41 -7.28
C ASP A 456 12.18 -14.37 -6.09
N GLY A 457 11.26 -14.13 -5.15
CA GLY A 457 11.01 -14.97 -3.98
C GLY A 457 12.06 -14.84 -2.87
N LYS A 458 12.98 -13.86 -2.96
CA LYS A 458 14.01 -13.60 -1.96
C LYS A 458 13.53 -12.53 -0.98
N TYR A 459 12.96 -12.97 0.12
CA TYR A 459 12.50 -12.07 1.18
C TYR A 459 13.70 -11.56 2.00
N PRO A 460 13.75 -10.25 2.33
CA PRO A 460 14.84 -9.68 3.11
C PRO A 460 14.76 -10.04 4.61
N THR A 461 13.65 -10.63 5.06
CA THR A 461 13.49 -11.11 6.44
C THR A 461 12.98 -12.56 6.47
N PRO A 462 13.16 -13.28 7.59
CA PRO A 462 12.42 -14.51 7.84
C PRO A 462 10.91 -14.26 7.79
N LEU A 463 10.16 -15.29 7.41
CA LEU A 463 8.70 -15.21 7.26
C LEU A 463 7.94 -15.68 8.50
N TYR A 464 8.63 -16.25 9.49
CA TYR A 464 8.09 -16.69 10.77
C TYR A 464 6.80 -17.52 10.61
N ASP A 465 5.64 -17.00 11.06
CA ASP A 465 4.37 -17.73 11.05
C ASP A 465 3.87 -18.07 9.64
N TYR A 466 4.40 -17.38 8.61
CA TYR A 466 4.04 -17.59 7.21
C TYR A 466 4.96 -18.59 6.50
N GLU A 467 6.11 -18.96 7.09
CA GLU A 467 7.15 -19.74 6.40
C GLU A 467 6.66 -21.15 6.01
N GLU A 468 6.04 -21.88 6.94
CA GLU A 468 5.51 -23.23 6.68
C GLU A 468 4.48 -23.21 5.54
N GLY A 469 3.53 -22.27 5.58
CA GLY A 469 2.50 -22.10 4.57
C GLY A 469 3.08 -21.73 3.20
N TYR A 470 4.09 -20.85 3.19
CA TYR A 470 4.80 -20.46 1.98
C TYR A 470 5.54 -21.64 1.34
N LEU A 471 6.35 -22.38 2.09
CA LEU A 471 7.07 -23.55 1.61
C LEU A 471 6.13 -24.64 1.09
N ALA A 472 5.01 -24.88 1.79
CA ALA A 472 3.97 -25.80 1.33
C ALA A 472 3.35 -25.36 -0.01
N SER A 473 3.23 -24.05 -0.24
CA SER A 473 2.72 -23.51 -1.51
C SER A 473 3.68 -23.73 -2.68
N LEU A 474 4.99 -23.61 -2.45
CA LEU A 474 6.03 -23.89 -3.45
C LEU A 474 6.06 -25.37 -3.82
N ASN A 475 6.03 -26.27 -2.83
CA ASN A 475 6.06 -27.71 -3.06
C ASN A 475 4.87 -28.20 -3.91
N LYS A 476 3.66 -27.68 -3.67
CA LYS A 476 2.47 -28.02 -4.45
C LYS A 476 2.60 -27.64 -5.92
N GLN A 477 3.36 -26.61 -6.24
CA GLN A 477 3.57 -26.15 -7.61
C GLN A 477 4.63 -26.99 -8.31
N HIS A 478 5.76 -27.29 -7.68
CA HIS A 478 6.75 -28.20 -8.25
C HIS A 478 6.09 -29.53 -8.64
N GLN A 479 5.22 -30.07 -7.77
CA GLN A 479 4.43 -31.26 -8.07
C GLN A 479 3.43 -31.11 -9.23
N ARG A 480 2.99 -29.89 -9.56
CA ARG A 480 2.13 -29.62 -10.74
C ARG A 480 2.97 -29.55 -12.00
N GLU A 481 4.11 -28.87 -11.94
CA GLU A 481 5.06 -28.74 -13.05
C GLU A 481 5.62 -30.12 -13.45
N GLU A 482 5.99 -30.95 -12.48
CA GLU A 482 6.43 -32.34 -12.69
C GLU A 482 5.35 -33.25 -13.28
N LYS A 483 4.06 -32.93 -13.10
CA LYS A 483 2.94 -33.70 -13.67
C LYS A 483 2.53 -33.23 -15.07
N GLN A 484 3.01 -32.05 -15.49
CA GLN A 484 2.75 -31.46 -16.80
C GLN A 484 3.88 -31.69 -17.79
N GLN A 485 5.07 -32.06 -17.30
CA GLN A 485 6.15 -32.69 -18.06
C GLN A 485 5.88 -34.18 -18.24
#